data_AF-A0A531LIX8-F1
#
_entry.id   AF-A0A531LIX8-F1
#
_cell.length_a   1.000
_cell.length_b   1.000
_cell.length_c   1.000
_cell.angle_alpha   90.00
_cell.angle_beta   90.00
_cell.angle_gamma   90.00
#
_symmetry.space_group_name_H-M   'P 1'
#
loop_
_entity.id
_entity.type
_entity.pdbx_description
1 polymer ?
#
loop_
_entity_poly.entity_id
_entity_poly.type
_entity_poly.pdbx_seq_one_letter_code
_entity_poly.pdbx_strand_id
1 'polypeptide(L)'
;MRAFFRSVAAMIVMSGVAGCTSISYYAQSLKGHVEIMAARQDVEALIDDPSIPGTLRARMESASAIRQFAIDELALPDNNSYRSYVNVGRDAVTWAVFAAPEFSLTPRTWCFPVFGCVPYRGYFSKRSAIETAVALQRQGLDVYVTGITAYSTLGWSSDPLLSTMLSQDETYLAGLVFHELAHQRVYVKDDSAFNEAFAVAVETTGVRKWLRAVGDTGELRRYKADRRRRAQFLALVSQTRDELAHVYDDSSTSAQ
;
A
#
# COMPACT_ATOMS: atom_id res chain seq x y z
N MET A 1 2.42 -45.78 22.80
CA MET A 1 2.02 -44.70 23.73
C MET A 1 3.02 -43.54 23.81
N ARG A 2 4.29 -43.73 24.16
CA ARG A 2 5.26 -42.62 24.29
C ARG A 2 5.50 -41.82 22.99
N ALA A 3 5.49 -42.47 21.82
CA ALA A 3 5.60 -41.79 20.53
C ALA A 3 4.35 -40.94 20.23
N PHE A 4 3.15 -41.47 20.50
CA PHE A 4 1.87 -40.76 20.32
C PHE A 4 1.76 -39.51 21.20
N PHE A 5 2.14 -39.60 22.48
CA PHE A 5 2.18 -38.43 23.37
C PHE A 5 3.22 -37.37 22.95
N ARG A 6 4.36 -37.79 22.37
CA ARG A 6 5.35 -36.87 21.79
C ARG A 6 4.83 -36.17 20.54
N SER A 7 4.12 -36.88 19.67
CA SER A 7 3.49 -36.30 18.47
C SER A 7 2.37 -35.32 18.82
N VAL A 8 1.52 -35.65 19.81
CA VAL A 8 0.45 -34.77 20.29
C VAL A 8 1.02 -33.51 20.98
N ALA A 9 2.06 -33.66 21.82
CA ALA A 9 2.73 -32.51 22.44
C ALA A 9 3.41 -31.61 21.40
N ALA A 10 4.06 -32.19 20.39
CA ALA A 10 4.64 -31.42 19.27
C ALA A 10 3.56 -30.67 18.47
N MET A 11 2.41 -31.29 18.22
CA MET A 11 1.27 -30.65 17.53
C MET A 11 0.69 -29.48 18.33
N ILE A 12 0.56 -29.63 19.66
CA ILE A 12 0.04 -28.57 20.55
C ILE A 12 1.02 -27.40 20.62
N VAL A 13 2.33 -27.66 20.74
CA VAL A 13 3.36 -26.62 20.74
C VAL A 13 3.40 -25.89 19.40
N MET A 14 3.32 -26.62 18.27
CA MET A 14 3.34 -26.02 16.94
C MET A 14 2.09 -25.19 16.65
N SER A 15 0.92 -25.62 17.15
CA SER A 15 -0.33 -24.85 17.09
C SER A 15 -0.27 -23.59 17.96
N GLY A 16 0.34 -23.67 19.16
CA GLY A 16 0.51 -22.52 20.05
C GLY A 16 1.40 -21.42 19.46
N VAL A 17 2.52 -21.79 18.83
CA VAL A 17 3.45 -20.81 18.22
C VAL A 17 2.84 -20.15 16.97
N ALA A 18 2.13 -20.91 16.13
CA ALA A 18 1.42 -20.37 14.97
C ALA A 18 0.24 -19.45 15.37
N GLY A 19 -0.47 -19.79 16.46
CA GLY A 19 -1.54 -18.96 17.02
C GLY A 19 -1.02 -17.64 17.60
N CYS A 20 0.07 -17.66 18.37
CA CYS A 20 0.66 -16.46 18.98
C CYS A 20 1.16 -15.44 17.95
N THR A 21 1.75 -15.91 16.84
CA THR A 21 2.24 -15.04 15.76
C THR A 21 1.12 -14.42 14.93
N SER A 22 0.00 -15.12 14.79
CA SER A 22 -1.20 -14.59 14.12
C SER A 22 -1.92 -13.55 14.98
N ILE A 23 -2.08 -13.84 16.28
CA ILE A 23 -2.69 -12.90 17.23
C ILE A 23 -1.87 -11.62 17.36
N SER A 24 -0.55 -11.73 17.51
CA SER A 24 0.32 -10.55 17.63
C SER A 24 0.28 -9.66 16.38
N TYR A 25 0.17 -10.28 15.20
CA TYR A 25 0.01 -9.54 13.94
C TYR A 25 -1.28 -8.73 13.90
N TYR A 26 -2.43 -9.35 14.19
CA TYR A 26 -3.71 -8.62 14.16
C TYR A 26 -3.79 -7.58 15.26
N ALA A 27 -3.23 -7.85 16.44
CA ALA A 27 -3.15 -6.89 17.54
C ALA A 27 -2.35 -5.64 17.14
N GLN A 28 -1.19 -5.79 16.50
CA GLN A 28 -0.43 -4.62 16.04
C GLN A 28 -1.12 -3.88 14.88
N SER A 29 -1.82 -4.61 14.00
CA SER A 29 -2.61 -3.99 12.92
C SER A 29 -3.77 -3.15 13.47
N LEU A 30 -4.51 -3.68 14.44
CA LEU A 30 -5.61 -2.97 15.10
C LEU A 30 -5.09 -1.77 15.89
N LYS A 31 -4.01 -1.94 16.66
CA LYS A 31 -3.38 -0.86 17.41
C LYS A 31 -2.99 0.31 16.50
N GLY A 32 -2.28 0.03 15.41
CA GLY A 32 -1.86 1.08 14.46
C GLY A 32 -3.03 1.78 13.79
N HIS A 33 -4.08 1.03 13.43
CA HIS A 33 -5.32 1.62 12.89
C HIS A 33 -6.00 2.55 13.91
N VAL A 34 -6.16 2.12 15.16
CA VAL A 34 -6.78 2.93 16.22
C VAL A 34 -5.97 4.18 16.52
N GLU A 35 -4.64 4.08 16.59
CA GLU A 35 -3.75 5.23 16.80
C GLU A 35 -3.95 6.30 15.70
N ILE A 36 -4.04 5.90 14.44
CA ILE A 36 -4.31 6.83 13.33
C ILE A 36 -5.71 7.44 13.48
N MET A 37 -6.73 6.63 13.72
CA MET A 37 -8.11 7.12 13.82
C MET A 37 -8.32 8.09 14.99
N ALA A 38 -7.63 7.88 16.11
CA ALA A 38 -7.71 8.72 17.30
C ALA A 38 -6.94 10.05 17.16
N ALA A 39 -5.93 10.11 16.29
CA ALA A 39 -5.09 11.29 16.08
C ALA A 39 -5.61 12.27 15.01
N ARG A 40 -6.79 12.01 14.44
CA ARG A 40 -7.36 12.79 13.34
C ARG A 40 -7.69 14.23 13.76
N GLN A 41 -7.29 15.16 12.91
CA GLN A 41 -7.65 16.57 12.98
C GLN A 41 -8.45 16.91 11.73
N ASP A 42 -9.49 17.72 11.86
CA ASP A 42 -10.33 18.10 10.71
C ASP A 42 -9.53 18.99 9.72
N VAL A 43 -9.66 18.72 8.42
CA VAL A 43 -8.89 19.45 7.40
C VAL A 43 -9.32 20.91 7.31
N GLU A 44 -10.62 21.20 7.37
CA GLU A 44 -11.13 22.57 7.28
C GLU A 44 -10.74 23.38 8.53
N ALA A 45 -10.84 22.77 9.71
CA ALA A 45 -10.35 23.40 10.95
C ALA A 45 -8.86 23.73 10.90
N LEU A 46 -8.04 22.90 10.25
CA LEU A 46 -6.60 23.17 10.06
C LEU A 46 -6.35 24.31 9.07
N ILE A 47 -7.18 24.45 8.05
CA ILE A 47 -7.09 25.55 7.07
C ILE A 47 -7.46 26.88 7.75
N ASP A 48 -8.50 26.88 8.58
CA ASP A 48 -9.01 28.10 9.22
C ASP A 48 -8.18 28.58 10.42
N ASP A 49 -7.32 27.73 10.99
CA ASP A 49 -6.53 28.08 12.18
C ASP A 49 -5.26 28.89 11.82
N PRO A 50 -5.19 30.19 12.21
CA PRO A 50 -4.05 31.05 11.91
C PRO A 50 -2.76 30.61 12.62
N SER A 51 -2.85 29.80 13.68
CA SER A 51 -1.69 29.29 14.44
C SER A 51 -0.96 28.15 13.72
N ILE A 52 -1.61 27.48 12.76
CA ILE A 52 -1.01 26.41 11.95
C ILE A 52 0.05 27.00 11.00
N PRO A 53 1.20 26.34 10.77
CA PRO A 53 2.17 26.81 9.78
C PRO A 53 1.53 26.98 8.39
N GLY A 54 1.77 28.12 7.73
CA GLY A 54 1.15 28.43 6.43
C GLY A 54 1.44 27.38 5.34
N THR A 55 2.57 26.69 5.42
CA THR A 55 2.91 25.59 4.52
C THR A 55 2.03 24.36 4.71
N LEU A 56 1.62 24.06 5.95
CA LEU A 56 0.69 22.96 6.23
C LEU A 56 -0.73 23.35 5.80
N ARG A 57 -1.16 24.58 6.08
CA ARG A 57 -2.45 25.09 5.58
C ARG A 57 -2.58 24.99 4.06
N ALA A 58 -1.58 25.47 3.32
CA ALA A 58 -1.58 25.39 1.86
C ALA A 58 -1.66 23.94 1.34
N ARG A 59 -1.00 22.99 2.04
CA ARG A 59 -1.12 21.55 1.72
C ARG A 59 -2.51 21.01 2.00
N MET A 60 -3.18 21.46 3.06
CA MET A 60 -4.56 21.08 3.38
C MET A 60 -5.55 21.64 2.36
N GLU A 61 -5.39 22.91 1.97
CA GLU A 61 -6.18 23.54 0.89
C GLU A 61 -6.02 22.75 -0.42
N SER A 62 -4.79 22.41 -0.80
CA SER A 62 -4.49 21.63 -2.00
C SER A 62 -5.14 20.25 -1.94
N ALA A 63 -5.03 19.56 -0.79
CA ALA A 63 -5.63 18.25 -0.61
C ALA A 63 -7.17 18.30 -0.65
N SER A 64 -7.79 19.34 -0.07
CA SER A 64 -9.24 19.56 -0.13
C SER A 64 -9.69 19.78 -1.57
N ALA A 65 -8.99 20.62 -2.33
CA ALA A 65 -9.28 20.86 -3.76
C ALA A 65 -9.11 19.61 -4.63
N ILE A 66 -8.04 18.83 -4.43
CA ILE A 66 -7.83 17.55 -5.10
C ILE A 66 -8.98 16.57 -4.81
N ARG A 67 -9.36 16.44 -3.54
CA ARG A 67 -10.46 15.55 -3.13
C ARG A 67 -11.77 15.99 -3.79
N GLN A 68 -12.07 17.28 -3.80
CA GLN A 68 -13.27 17.81 -4.43
C GLN A 68 -13.28 17.52 -5.94
N PHE A 69 -12.14 17.70 -6.61
CA PHE A 69 -11.98 17.33 -8.02
C PHE A 69 -12.20 15.84 -8.29
N ALA A 70 -11.75 14.97 -7.39
CA ALA A 70 -11.98 13.52 -7.49
C ALA A 70 -13.48 13.19 -7.57
N ILE A 71 -14.30 13.91 -6.79
CA ILE A 71 -15.74 13.72 -6.76
C ILE A 71 -16.37 14.30 -8.02
N ASP A 72 -16.13 15.58 -8.29
CA ASP A 72 -16.86 16.32 -9.31
C ASP A 72 -16.49 15.90 -10.73
N GLU A 73 -15.21 15.63 -10.99
CA GLU A 73 -14.67 15.45 -12.35
C GLU A 73 -14.34 14.00 -12.70
N LEU A 74 -14.19 13.15 -11.68
CA LEU A 74 -13.86 11.72 -11.82
C LEU A 74 -14.97 10.80 -11.31
N ALA A 75 -16.04 11.34 -10.70
CA ALA A 75 -17.14 10.58 -10.11
C ALA A 75 -16.67 9.52 -9.09
N LEU A 76 -15.61 9.86 -8.35
CA LEU A 76 -15.11 9.04 -7.24
C LEU A 76 -15.96 9.26 -5.97
N PRO A 77 -15.91 8.33 -5.00
CA PRO A 77 -16.83 8.34 -3.88
C PRO A 77 -16.75 9.63 -3.04
N ASP A 78 -17.89 10.28 -2.82
CA ASP A 78 -18.01 11.33 -1.81
C ASP A 78 -18.32 10.72 -0.43
N ASN A 79 -17.28 10.22 0.22
CA ASN A 79 -17.35 9.69 1.58
C ASN A 79 -16.47 10.50 2.53
N ASN A 80 -16.27 10.01 3.75
CA ASN A 80 -15.51 10.74 4.75
C ASN A 80 -13.98 10.60 4.64
N SER A 81 -13.46 9.82 3.68
CA SER A 81 -12.02 9.72 3.47
C SER A 81 -11.42 11.06 3.04
N TYR A 82 -10.20 11.32 3.52
CA TYR A 82 -9.39 12.49 3.25
C TYR A 82 -9.98 13.84 3.70
N ARG A 83 -11.03 13.83 4.53
CA ARG A 83 -11.57 15.03 5.21
C ARG A 83 -10.87 15.38 6.52
N SER A 84 -9.98 14.51 6.98
CA SER A 84 -9.19 14.69 8.19
C SER A 84 -7.72 14.41 7.91
N TYR A 85 -6.82 14.98 8.70
CA TYR A 85 -5.37 14.84 8.60
C TYR A 85 -4.78 14.21 9.86
N VAL A 86 -3.72 13.42 9.68
CA VAL A 86 -2.90 12.87 10.76
C VAL A 86 -1.43 13.05 10.43
N ASN A 87 -0.70 13.72 11.32
CA ASN A 87 0.76 13.67 11.30
C ASN A 87 1.24 12.39 12.00
N VAL A 88 1.68 11.40 11.22
CA VAL A 88 2.13 10.11 11.77
C VAL A 88 3.54 10.15 12.38
N GLY A 89 4.32 11.22 12.16
CA GLY A 89 5.66 11.39 12.74
C GLY A 89 6.71 10.37 12.28
N ARG A 90 6.53 9.77 11.10
CA ARG A 90 7.41 8.72 10.52
C ARG A 90 7.37 8.73 9.00
N ASP A 91 8.39 8.17 8.36
CA ASP A 91 8.56 8.21 6.89
C ASP A 91 7.63 7.25 6.13
N ALA A 92 7.06 6.25 6.81
CA ALA A 92 6.14 5.28 6.23
C ALA A 92 5.02 4.97 7.22
N VAL A 93 3.77 4.96 6.75
CA VAL A 93 2.62 4.61 7.59
C VAL A 93 2.61 3.11 7.89
N THR A 94 2.97 2.29 6.90
CA THR A 94 3.13 0.85 7.04
C THR A 94 4.37 0.37 6.30
N TRP A 95 4.79 -0.86 6.59
CA TRP A 95 5.88 -1.57 5.95
C TRP A 95 5.32 -2.82 5.28
N ALA A 96 5.48 -2.93 3.97
CA ALA A 96 5.06 -4.09 3.20
C ALA A 96 6.21 -5.09 3.10
N VAL A 97 5.91 -6.35 3.41
CA VAL A 97 6.82 -7.49 3.24
C VAL A 97 6.32 -8.31 2.05
N PHE A 98 7.19 -8.48 1.06
CA PHE A 98 7.03 -9.37 -0.08
C PHE A 98 7.99 -10.54 0.07
N ALA A 99 7.61 -11.73 -0.37
CA ALA A 99 8.48 -12.89 -0.35
C ALA A 99 8.19 -13.82 -1.53
N ALA A 100 9.20 -14.46 -2.07
CA ALA A 100 9.08 -15.50 -3.11
C ALA A 100 10.16 -16.57 -2.90
N PRO A 101 9.98 -17.81 -3.39
CA PRO A 101 11.09 -18.76 -3.47
C PRO A 101 12.26 -18.19 -4.28
N GLU A 102 13.50 -18.53 -3.91
CA GLU A 102 14.75 -18.00 -4.53
C GLU A 102 14.77 -18.11 -6.07
N PHE A 103 14.24 -19.19 -6.63
CA PHE A 103 14.13 -19.40 -8.08
C PHE A 103 12.68 -19.34 -8.55
N SER A 104 11.92 -18.36 -8.05
CA SER A 104 10.55 -18.12 -8.51
C SER A 104 10.19 -16.64 -8.45
N LEU A 105 9.48 -16.19 -9.49
CA LEU A 105 8.91 -14.85 -9.55
C LEU A 105 7.45 -14.81 -9.06
N THR A 106 6.95 -15.93 -8.54
CA THR A 106 5.61 -16.02 -7.95
C THR A 106 5.69 -15.63 -6.48
N PRO A 107 5.09 -14.49 -6.08
CA PRO A 107 5.11 -14.07 -4.69
C PRO A 107 4.25 -15.01 -3.85
N ARG A 108 4.69 -15.20 -2.60
CA ARG A 108 3.85 -15.73 -1.54
C ARG A 108 2.61 -14.84 -1.40
N THR A 109 1.45 -15.47 -1.29
CA THR A 109 0.19 -14.78 -1.04
C THR A 109 -0.17 -14.83 0.44
N TRP A 110 -0.74 -13.74 0.95
CA TRP A 110 -1.32 -13.66 2.29
C TRP A 110 -2.80 -13.38 2.18
N CYS A 111 -3.62 -14.21 2.81
CA CYS A 111 -5.07 -14.12 2.75
C CYS A 111 -5.64 -13.52 4.02
N PHE A 112 -6.53 -12.55 3.85
CA PHE A 112 -7.21 -11.83 4.91
C PHE A 112 -8.72 -12.01 4.77
N PRO A 113 -9.49 -12.11 5.88
CA PRO A 113 -10.93 -12.36 5.81
C PRO A 113 -11.71 -11.35 4.95
N VAL A 114 -11.33 -10.07 5.06
CA VAL A 114 -12.01 -8.95 4.39
C VAL A 114 -11.43 -8.68 3.00
N PHE A 115 -10.10 -8.61 2.89
CA PHE A 115 -9.40 -8.15 1.68
C PHE A 115 -9.07 -9.27 0.68
N GLY A 116 -9.28 -10.53 1.04
CA GLY A 116 -8.84 -11.65 0.21
C GLY A 116 -7.32 -11.83 0.25
N CYS A 117 -6.79 -12.50 -0.77
CA CYS A 117 -5.38 -12.82 -0.90
C CYS A 117 -4.63 -11.75 -1.69
N VAL A 118 -3.52 -11.26 -1.13
CA VAL A 118 -2.66 -10.24 -1.73
C VAL A 118 -1.18 -10.67 -1.70
N PRO A 119 -0.34 -10.17 -2.61
CA PRO A 119 1.06 -10.62 -2.75
C PRO A 119 2.03 -9.95 -1.75
N TYR A 120 1.52 -9.38 -0.66
CA TYR A 120 2.32 -8.77 0.40
C TYR A 120 1.62 -8.85 1.76
N ARG A 121 2.37 -8.59 2.83
CA ARG A 121 1.81 -8.40 4.18
C ARG A 121 2.27 -7.06 4.75
N GLY A 122 1.30 -6.22 5.10
CA GLY A 122 1.53 -4.89 5.70
C GLY A 122 1.67 -4.93 7.22
N TYR A 123 2.57 -4.11 7.76
CA TYR A 123 2.86 -3.97 9.19
C TYR A 123 2.94 -2.50 9.60
N PHE A 124 2.30 -2.09 10.69
CA PHE A 124 2.52 -0.74 11.26
C PHE A 124 3.86 -0.65 12.00
N SER A 125 4.34 -1.77 12.54
CA SER A 125 5.64 -1.87 13.21
C SER A 125 6.75 -2.27 12.23
N LYS A 126 7.70 -1.37 11.97
CA LYS A 126 8.92 -1.68 11.19
C LYS A 126 9.68 -2.86 11.77
N ARG A 127 9.77 -2.93 13.10
CA ARG A 127 10.45 -4.03 13.81
C ARG A 127 9.80 -5.38 13.47
N SER A 128 8.47 -5.44 13.51
CA SER A 128 7.73 -6.66 13.21
C SER A 128 7.82 -7.07 11.73
N ALA A 129 7.89 -6.09 10.82
CA ALA A 129 8.18 -6.35 9.40
C ALA A 129 9.56 -6.99 9.22
N ILE A 130 10.59 -6.44 9.88
CA ILE A 130 11.97 -6.97 9.82
C ILE A 130 12.06 -8.36 10.46
N GLU A 131 11.46 -8.57 11.64
CA GLU A 131 11.42 -9.89 12.29
C GLU A 131 10.76 -10.93 11.38
N THR A 132 9.66 -10.56 10.71
CA THR A 132 9.00 -11.43 9.72
C THR A 132 9.93 -11.71 8.53
N ALA A 133 10.58 -10.68 8.00
CA ALA A 133 11.49 -10.83 6.86
C ALA A 133 12.62 -11.80 7.16
N VAL A 134 13.27 -11.66 8.31
CA VAL A 134 14.33 -12.58 8.77
C VAL A 134 13.79 -14.01 8.93
N ALA A 135 12.58 -14.17 9.46
CA ALA A 135 11.97 -15.50 9.60
C ALA A 135 11.65 -16.16 8.25
N LEU A 136 11.26 -15.37 7.24
CA LEU A 136 11.00 -15.86 5.87
C LEU A 136 12.31 -16.18 5.14
N GLN A 137 13.35 -15.37 5.30
CA GLN A 137 14.69 -15.64 4.75
C GLN A 137 15.28 -16.94 5.29
N ARG A 138 15.08 -17.23 6.58
CA ARG A 138 15.49 -18.52 7.18
C ARG A 138 14.75 -19.74 6.60
N GLN A 139 13.65 -19.52 5.88
CA GLN A 139 12.93 -20.57 5.15
C GLN A 139 13.43 -20.72 3.70
N GLY A 140 14.49 -20.00 3.31
CA GLY A 140 15.02 -20.02 1.95
C GLY A 140 14.23 -19.17 0.96
N LEU A 141 13.47 -18.17 1.45
CA LEU A 141 12.74 -17.24 0.60
C LEU A 141 13.55 -15.96 0.37
N ASP A 142 13.47 -15.44 -0.85
CA ASP A 142 13.84 -14.06 -1.15
C ASP A 142 12.78 -13.13 -0.59
N VAL A 143 13.22 -12.04 0.05
CA VAL A 143 12.34 -11.13 0.78
C VAL A 143 12.68 -9.69 0.47
N TYR A 144 11.66 -8.89 0.15
CA TYR A 144 11.76 -7.45 -0.04
C TYR A 144 10.87 -6.72 0.96
N VAL A 145 11.41 -5.70 1.63
CA VAL A 145 10.69 -4.88 2.60
C VAL A 145 10.73 -3.43 2.16
N THR A 146 9.57 -2.79 2.06
CA THR A 146 9.47 -1.39 1.64
C THR A 146 8.47 -0.60 2.49
N GLY A 147 8.71 0.70 2.62
CA GLY A 147 7.81 1.62 3.30
C GLY A 147 6.67 2.06 2.37
N ILE A 148 5.45 2.09 2.88
CA ILE A 148 4.26 2.56 2.17
C ILE A 148 3.83 3.92 2.73
N THR A 149 3.50 4.84 1.84
CA THR A 149 3.12 6.23 2.17
C THR A 149 1.62 6.42 2.39
N ALA A 150 0.78 5.59 1.76
CA ALA A 150 -0.66 5.56 1.95
C ALA A 150 -1.12 4.34 2.74
N TYR A 151 -2.25 4.48 3.42
CA TYR A 151 -2.95 3.38 4.05
C TYR A 151 -4.43 3.60 3.81
N SER A 152 -5.07 2.65 3.11
CA SER A 152 -6.51 2.65 2.92
C SER A 152 -7.14 1.39 3.48
N THR A 153 -8.35 1.57 3.99
CA THR A 153 -9.26 0.49 4.40
C THR A 153 -10.29 0.15 3.33
N LEU A 154 -10.07 0.60 2.08
CA LEU A 154 -11.00 0.41 0.96
C LEU A 154 -12.40 1.00 1.24
N GLY A 155 -12.45 2.09 2.01
CA GLY A 155 -13.70 2.77 2.35
C GLY A 155 -14.45 2.19 3.55
N TRP A 156 -13.91 1.17 4.22
CA TRP A 156 -14.48 0.66 5.49
C TRP A 156 -14.36 1.64 6.65
N SER A 157 -13.40 2.56 6.58
CA SER A 157 -13.22 3.65 7.54
C SER A 157 -13.00 4.98 6.82
N SER A 158 -13.15 6.08 7.56
CA SER A 158 -12.82 7.42 7.06
C SER A 158 -11.31 7.64 7.09
N ASP A 159 -10.61 6.99 6.15
CA ASP A 159 -9.14 7.05 6.02
C ASP A 159 -8.66 8.53 5.95
N PRO A 160 -7.77 9.01 6.83
CA PRO A 160 -7.30 10.39 6.81
C PRO A 160 -6.21 10.61 5.76
N LEU A 161 -5.98 11.88 5.41
CA LEU A 161 -4.71 12.31 4.82
C LEU A 161 -3.59 12.09 5.83
N LEU A 162 -2.51 11.48 5.39
CA LEU A 162 -1.35 11.19 6.24
C LEU A 162 -0.19 12.11 5.88
N SER A 163 0.62 12.52 6.86
CA SER A 163 1.82 13.31 6.58
C SER A 163 2.79 12.62 5.60
N THR A 164 2.79 11.29 5.53
CA THR A 164 3.56 10.50 4.55
C THR A 164 3.07 10.66 3.11
N MET A 165 1.79 10.96 2.88
CA MET A 165 1.23 11.25 1.56
C MET A 165 1.67 12.63 1.04
N LEU A 166 2.08 13.52 1.96
CA LEU A 166 2.55 14.88 1.66
C LEU A 166 4.07 14.95 1.42
N SER A 167 4.75 13.81 1.36
CA SER A 167 6.22 13.75 1.20
C SER A 167 6.72 14.25 -0.16
N GLN A 168 5.85 14.29 -1.16
CA GLN A 168 6.15 14.71 -2.54
C GLN A 168 5.32 15.94 -2.95
N ASP A 169 5.34 16.25 -4.24
CA ASP A 169 4.58 17.34 -4.83
C ASP A 169 3.06 17.07 -4.91
N GLU A 170 2.33 18.10 -5.32
CA GLU A 170 0.88 18.08 -5.45
C GLU A 170 0.39 17.13 -6.55
N THR A 171 1.19 16.91 -7.61
CA THR A 171 0.87 15.95 -8.68
C THR A 171 0.86 14.53 -8.14
N TYR A 172 1.84 14.19 -7.31
CA TYR A 172 1.89 12.91 -6.59
C TYR A 172 0.71 12.76 -5.65
N LEU A 173 0.41 13.79 -4.84
CA LEU A 173 -0.74 13.77 -3.93
C LEU A 173 -2.06 13.55 -4.69
N ALA A 174 -2.26 14.26 -5.80
CA ALA A 174 -3.44 14.12 -6.65
C ALA A 174 -3.57 12.68 -7.18
N GLY A 175 -2.48 12.15 -7.73
CA GLY A 175 -2.44 10.77 -8.19
C GLY A 175 -2.81 9.77 -7.08
N LEU A 176 -2.18 9.92 -5.91
CA LEU A 176 -2.40 9.03 -4.79
C LEU A 176 -3.85 9.10 -4.26
N VAL A 177 -4.42 10.29 -4.10
CA VAL A 177 -5.82 10.43 -3.67
C VAL A 177 -6.78 9.80 -4.68
N PHE A 178 -6.56 10.01 -5.98
CA PHE A 178 -7.39 9.40 -7.03
C PHE A 178 -7.26 7.88 -7.06
N HIS A 179 -6.05 7.36 -6.87
CA HIS A 179 -5.75 5.93 -6.82
C HIS A 179 -6.49 5.26 -5.66
N GLU A 180 -6.33 5.78 -4.45
CA GLU A 180 -6.95 5.19 -3.27
C GLU A 180 -8.48 5.31 -3.31
N LEU A 181 -9.03 6.45 -3.73
CA LEU A 181 -10.49 6.59 -3.92
C LEU A 181 -11.04 5.66 -5.02
N ALA A 182 -10.23 5.32 -6.04
CA ALA A 182 -10.63 4.33 -7.04
C ALA A 182 -10.80 2.95 -6.40
N HIS A 183 -9.89 2.54 -5.50
CA HIS A 183 -10.07 1.30 -4.74
C HIS A 183 -11.33 1.28 -3.87
N GLN A 184 -11.71 2.42 -3.30
CA GLN A 184 -12.96 2.53 -2.54
C GLN A 184 -14.20 2.46 -3.44
N ARG A 185 -14.05 2.79 -4.74
CA ARG A 185 -15.14 2.74 -5.73
C ARG A 185 -15.34 1.34 -6.31
N VAL A 186 -14.24 0.64 -6.60
CA VAL A 186 -14.22 -0.71 -7.17
C VAL A 186 -13.08 -1.50 -6.52
N TYR A 187 -13.43 -2.64 -5.94
CA TYR A 187 -12.48 -3.62 -5.44
C TYR A 187 -13.03 -5.04 -5.68
N VAL A 188 -12.25 -5.86 -6.37
CA VAL A 188 -12.55 -7.27 -6.63
C VAL A 188 -11.71 -8.13 -5.72
N LYS A 189 -12.37 -8.94 -4.89
CA LYS A 189 -11.69 -9.85 -3.97
C LYS A 189 -10.81 -10.84 -4.74
N ASP A 190 -9.60 -11.10 -4.24
CA ASP A 190 -8.64 -12.05 -4.79
C ASP A 190 -8.09 -11.70 -6.19
N ASP A 191 -8.30 -10.47 -6.68
CA ASP A 191 -7.78 -10.00 -7.97
C ASP A 191 -6.94 -8.72 -7.84
N SER A 192 -5.74 -8.85 -7.23
CA SER A 192 -4.82 -7.72 -7.07
C SER A 192 -4.42 -7.10 -8.41
N ALA A 193 -4.26 -7.91 -9.47
CA ALA A 193 -3.85 -7.39 -10.78
C ALA A 193 -4.91 -6.45 -11.36
N PHE A 194 -6.19 -6.83 -11.31
CA PHE A 194 -7.28 -5.97 -11.73
C PHE A 194 -7.39 -4.71 -10.86
N ASN A 195 -7.37 -4.86 -9.53
CA ASN A 195 -7.54 -3.73 -8.61
C ASN A 195 -6.50 -2.64 -8.84
N GLU A 196 -5.21 -3.02 -8.94
CA GLU A 196 -4.11 -2.09 -9.19
C GLU A 196 -4.21 -1.49 -10.60
N ALA A 197 -4.52 -2.29 -11.62
CA ALA A 197 -4.65 -1.79 -12.99
C ALA A 197 -5.79 -0.77 -13.13
N PHE A 198 -6.93 -1.03 -12.48
CA PHE A 198 -8.06 -0.10 -12.43
C PHE A 198 -7.68 1.21 -11.73
N ALA A 199 -7.10 1.12 -10.53
CA ALA A 199 -6.70 2.31 -9.77
C ALA A 199 -5.67 3.15 -10.52
N VAL A 200 -4.65 2.54 -11.14
CA VAL A 200 -3.65 3.23 -11.97
C VAL A 200 -4.27 3.88 -13.21
N ALA A 201 -5.28 3.25 -13.82
CA ALA A 201 -5.98 3.83 -14.98
C ALA A 201 -6.77 5.10 -14.59
N VAL A 202 -7.46 5.05 -13.45
CA VAL A 202 -8.18 6.20 -12.87
C VAL A 202 -7.19 7.29 -12.47
N GLU A 203 -6.15 6.97 -11.70
CA GLU A 203 -5.06 7.87 -11.30
C GLU A 203 -4.48 8.60 -12.51
N THR A 204 -4.04 7.85 -13.53
CA THR A 204 -3.34 8.43 -14.69
C THR A 204 -4.26 9.34 -15.50
N THR A 205 -5.55 9.02 -15.56
CA THR A 205 -6.53 9.87 -16.23
C THR A 205 -6.88 11.09 -15.39
N GLY A 206 -7.07 10.89 -14.09
CA GLY A 206 -7.37 11.92 -13.10
C GLY A 206 -6.29 12.98 -13.04
N VAL A 207 -5.02 12.61 -12.89
CA VAL A 207 -3.90 13.56 -12.84
C VAL A 207 -3.81 14.38 -14.12
N ARG A 208 -4.01 13.77 -15.29
CA ARG A 208 -4.03 14.51 -16.56
C ARG A 208 -5.22 15.46 -16.69
N LYS A 209 -6.35 15.19 -16.04
CA LYS A 209 -7.50 16.10 -16.01
C LYS A 209 -7.24 17.22 -14.99
N TRP A 210 -6.75 16.88 -13.81
CA TRP A 210 -6.36 17.82 -12.75
C TRP A 210 -5.38 18.87 -13.25
N LEU A 211 -4.24 18.45 -13.79
CA LEU A 211 -3.20 19.36 -14.30
C LEU A 211 -3.68 20.26 -15.45
N ARG A 212 -4.70 19.83 -16.21
CA ARG A 212 -5.34 20.69 -17.23
C ARG A 212 -6.28 21.70 -16.58
N ALA A 213 -7.05 21.29 -15.58
CA ALA A 213 -7.99 22.14 -14.86
C ALA A 213 -7.28 23.26 -14.11
N VAL A 214 -6.15 22.98 -13.46
CA VAL A 214 -5.32 24.00 -12.79
C VAL A 214 -4.42 24.79 -13.75
N GLY A 215 -4.42 24.45 -15.05
CA GLY A 215 -3.66 25.18 -16.07
C GLY A 215 -2.14 24.94 -16.08
N ASP A 216 -1.62 23.96 -15.33
CA ASP A 216 -0.18 23.70 -15.27
C ASP A 216 0.31 22.85 -16.45
N THR A 217 0.49 23.52 -17.59
CA THR A 217 0.97 22.88 -18.82
C THR A 217 2.41 22.37 -18.70
N GLY A 218 3.22 22.96 -17.82
CA GLY A 218 4.62 22.58 -17.60
C GLY A 218 4.70 21.24 -16.89
N GLU A 219 3.99 21.12 -15.77
CA GLU A 219 3.87 19.90 -15.00
C GLU A 219 3.19 18.80 -15.82
N LEU A 220 2.14 19.12 -16.59
CA LEU A 220 1.52 18.15 -17.49
C LEU A 220 2.50 17.54 -18.51
N ARG A 221 3.45 18.34 -19.02
CA ARG A 221 4.50 17.83 -19.92
C ARG A 221 5.49 16.93 -19.18
N ARG A 222 5.93 17.33 -17.99
CA ARG A 222 6.80 16.52 -17.12
C ARG A 222 6.13 15.20 -16.78
N TYR A 223 4.94 15.24 -16.20
CA TYR A 223 4.13 14.06 -15.89
C TYR A 223 4.00 13.10 -17.08
N LYS A 224 3.66 13.60 -18.28
CA LYS A 224 3.58 12.75 -19.49
C LYS A 224 4.92 12.11 -19.87
N ALA A 225 6.04 12.84 -19.73
CA ALA A 225 7.35 12.30 -20.00
C ALA A 225 7.72 11.21 -18.98
N ASP A 226 7.41 11.42 -17.71
CA ASP A 226 7.64 10.50 -16.61
C ASP A 226 6.83 9.22 -16.79
N ARG A 227 5.56 9.32 -17.21
CA ARG A 227 4.73 8.16 -17.55
C ARG A 227 5.31 7.35 -18.73
N ARG A 228 5.87 8.00 -19.74
CA ARG A 228 6.56 7.29 -20.84
C ARG A 228 7.79 6.55 -20.34
N ARG A 229 8.63 7.18 -19.51
CA ARG A 229 9.81 6.54 -18.91
C ARG A 229 9.41 5.35 -18.03
N ARG A 230 8.35 5.50 -17.22
CA ARG A 230 7.81 4.42 -16.39
C ARG A 230 7.34 3.24 -17.22
N ALA A 231 6.65 3.48 -18.34
CA ALA A 231 6.20 2.43 -19.24
C ALA A 231 7.38 1.68 -19.89
N GLN A 232 8.42 2.40 -20.33
CA GLN A 232 9.65 1.79 -20.87
C GLN A 232 10.37 0.95 -19.83
N PHE A 233 10.48 1.44 -18.59
CA PHE A 233 11.09 0.69 -17.50
C PHE A 233 10.28 -0.57 -17.15
N LEU A 234 8.94 -0.49 -17.11
CA LEU A 234 8.09 -1.65 -16.88
C LEU A 234 8.18 -2.69 -18.00
N ALA A 235 8.35 -2.25 -19.25
CA ALA A 235 8.59 -3.17 -20.37
C ALA A 235 9.92 -3.92 -20.20
N LEU A 236 10.98 -3.24 -19.79
CA LEU A 236 12.26 -3.87 -19.47
C LEU A 236 12.12 -4.88 -18.32
N VAL A 237 11.46 -4.50 -17.23
CA VAL A 237 11.22 -5.40 -16.09
C VAL A 237 10.41 -6.63 -16.50
N SER A 238 9.39 -6.45 -17.36
CA SER A 238 8.59 -7.58 -17.87
C SER A 238 9.44 -8.52 -18.72
N GLN A 239 10.24 -7.97 -19.64
CA GLN A 239 11.13 -8.77 -20.46
C GLN A 239 12.12 -9.57 -19.59
N THR A 240 12.78 -8.92 -18.63
CA THR A 240 13.70 -9.59 -17.71
C THR A 240 13.01 -10.64 -16.85
N ARG A 241 11.76 -10.39 -16.42
CA ARG A 241 10.96 -11.38 -15.69
C ARG A 241 10.72 -12.63 -16.55
N ASP A 242 10.40 -12.45 -17.83
CA ASP A 242 10.13 -13.56 -18.74
C ASP A 242 11.42 -14.34 -19.05
N GLU A 243 12.56 -13.65 -19.21
CA GLU A 243 13.89 -14.29 -19.34
C GLU A 243 14.27 -15.10 -18.08
N LEU A 244 14.04 -14.56 -16.89
CA LEU A 244 14.30 -15.27 -15.63
C LEU A 244 13.37 -16.46 -15.42
N ALA A 245 12.10 -16.35 -15.83
CA ALA A 245 11.16 -17.47 -15.75
C ALA A 245 11.66 -18.68 -16.55
N HIS A 246 12.22 -18.46 -17.75
CA HIS A 246 12.86 -19.53 -18.51
C HIS A 246 14.06 -20.15 -17.79
N VAL A 247 14.93 -19.33 -17.20
CA VAL A 247 16.10 -19.82 -16.45
C VAL A 247 15.68 -20.66 -15.23
N TYR A 248 14.63 -20.24 -14.53
CA TYR A 248 14.13 -20.94 -13.36
C TYR A 248 13.39 -22.23 -13.72
N ASP A 249 12.64 -22.26 -14.83
CA ASP A 249 11.96 -23.47 -15.30
C ASP A 249 12.93 -24.50 -15.92
N ASP A 250 14.02 -24.04 -16.56
CA ASP A 250 15.08 -24.90 -17.11
C ASP A 250 15.91 -25.60 -16.02
N SER A 251 15.78 -25.20 -14.76
CA SER A 251 16.46 -25.83 -13.61
C SER A 251 15.86 -27.20 -13.20
N SER A 252 15.46 -28.00 -14.18
CA SER A 252 15.30 -29.45 -14.08
C SER A 252 16.64 -30.21 -13.92
N THR A 253 17.76 -29.52 -13.64
CA THR A 253 19.08 -30.14 -13.48
C THR A 253 19.90 -29.55 -12.34
N SER A 254 19.50 -29.79 -11.09
CA SER A 254 20.45 -29.96 -9.97
C SER A 254 19.77 -30.56 -8.73
N ALA A 255 19.26 -31.78 -8.89
CA ALA A 255 19.41 -32.78 -7.86
C ALA A 255 20.70 -33.56 -8.15
N GLN A 256 21.81 -33.09 -7.60
CA GLN A 256 23.05 -33.84 -7.34
C GLN A 256 23.64 -33.33 -6.03
#